data_AF-A0A3N4RNB4-F1
#
_entry.id   AF-A0A3N4RNB4-F1
#
_cell.length_a   1.000
_cell.length_b   1.000
_cell.length_c   1.000
_cell.angle_alpha   90.00
_cell.angle_beta   90.00
_cell.angle_gamma   90.00
#
_symmetry.space_group_name_H-M   'P 1'
#
loop_
_entity.id
_entity.type
_entity.pdbx_description
1 polymer ?
#
loop_
_entity_poly.entity_id
_entity_poly.type
_entity_poly.pdbx_seq_one_letter_code
_entity_poly.pdbx_strand_id
1 'polypeptide(L)'
;MPTCWKSSCTGALVAQWQRRPTADEASAQADADLAARNTLLADVGLPALAPTDILPPDPATSTLAVHSCGAHAITMSLAQHIHQATCSAPSEALPGCGCTPEPLPVPPSAPATVTLPTGWVVPAG
;
A
#
# COMPACT_ATOMS: atom_id res chain seq x y z
N MET A 1 -7.39 -7.93 -14.79
CA MET A 1 -8.53 -7.49 -13.95
C MET A 1 -8.22 -7.86 -12.51
N PRO A 2 -8.49 -7.00 -11.51
CA PRO A 2 -8.30 -7.38 -10.12
C PRO A 2 -9.17 -8.59 -9.81
N THR A 3 -8.65 -9.51 -9.01
CA THR A 3 -9.38 -10.67 -8.48
C THR A 3 -9.56 -10.50 -6.98
N CYS A 4 -10.58 -11.14 -6.40
CA CYS A 4 -10.59 -11.29 -4.95
C CYS A 4 -9.33 -12.05 -4.55
N TRP A 5 -8.72 -11.71 -3.42
CA TRP A 5 -7.58 -12.48 -2.91
C TRP A 5 -7.89 -13.98 -2.76
N LYS A 6 -9.17 -14.34 -2.57
CA LYS A 6 -9.66 -15.71 -2.69
C LYS A 6 -9.90 -16.05 -4.16
N SER A 7 -9.04 -16.89 -4.72
CA SER A 7 -8.91 -17.19 -6.15
C SER A 7 -10.17 -17.73 -6.83
N SER A 8 -11.12 -18.27 -6.06
CA SER A 8 -12.41 -18.80 -6.55
C SER A 8 -13.61 -17.87 -6.31
N CYS A 9 -13.39 -16.68 -5.75
CA CYS A 9 -14.45 -15.75 -5.44
C CYS A 9 -14.79 -14.84 -6.63
N THR A 10 -16.07 -14.81 -6.99
CA THR A 10 -16.65 -14.00 -8.08
C THR A 10 -17.43 -12.78 -7.59
N GLY A 11 -17.35 -12.46 -6.29
CA GLY A 11 -18.05 -11.33 -5.70
C GLY A 11 -17.55 -9.99 -6.21
N ALA A 12 -18.38 -8.95 -6.11
CA ALA A 12 -18.00 -7.59 -6.45
C ALA A 12 -16.77 -7.14 -5.66
N LEU A 13 -15.76 -6.63 -6.36
CA LEU A 13 -14.45 -6.31 -5.79
C LEU A 13 -14.35 -4.83 -5.47
N VAL A 14 -13.79 -4.53 -4.31
CA VAL A 14 -13.32 -3.20 -3.94
C VAL A 14 -11.92 -3.32 -3.36
N ALA A 15 -11.11 -2.27 -3.48
CA ALA A 15 -9.83 -2.19 -2.76
C ALA A 15 -10.12 -2.15 -1.26
N GLN A 16 -9.48 -3.05 -0.49
CA GLN A 16 -9.81 -3.25 0.92
C GLN A 16 -8.64 -2.93 1.85
N TRP A 17 -7.41 -3.24 1.46
CA TRP A 17 -6.22 -2.98 2.28
C TRP A 17 -4.96 -2.86 1.41
N GLN A 18 -3.82 -2.56 2.05
CA GLN A 18 -2.55 -2.33 1.37
C GLN A 18 -1.45 -3.24 1.91
N ARG A 19 -0.55 -3.66 1.02
CA ARG A 19 0.67 -4.39 1.41
C ARG A 19 1.88 -3.95 0.61
N ARG A 20 3.07 -4.27 1.13
CA ARG A 20 4.30 -4.13 0.35
C ARG A 20 4.29 -5.10 -0.85
N PRO A 21 4.80 -4.70 -2.02
CA PRO A 21 5.00 -5.62 -3.12
C PRO A 21 6.04 -6.68 -2.75
N THR A 22 5.91 -7.89 -3.31
CA THR A 22 7.02 -8.84 -3.32
C THR A 22 8.13 -8.35 -4.26
N ALA A 23 9.32 -8.92 -4.16
CA ALA A 23 10.41 -8.59 -5.08
C ALA A 23 10.04 -8.85 -6.55
N ASP A 24 9.31 -9.94 -6.81
CA ASP A 24 8.84 -10.30 -8.15
C ASP A 24 7.79 -9.31 -8.65
N GLU A 25 6.87 -8.86 -7.81
CA GLU A 25 5.87 -7.84 -8.17
C GLU A 25 6.50 -6.48 -8.43
N ALA A 26 7.47 -6.08 -7.62
CA ALA A 26 8.23 -4.84 -7.83
C ALA A 26 9.01 -4.88 -9.15
N SER A 27 9.62 -6.03 -9.46
CA SER A 27 10.35 -6.22 -10.72
C SER A 27 9.40 -6.20 -11.92
N ALA A 28 8.27 -6.90 -11.85
CA ALA A 28 7.27 -6.91 -12.90
C ALA A 28 6.68 -5.51 -13.16
N GLN A 29 6.50 -4.70 -12.11
CA GLN A 29 6.08 -3.31 -12.28
C GLN A 29 7.15 -2.47 -12.99
N ALA A 30 8.42 -2.62 -12.63
CA ALA A 30 9.52 -1.91 -13.29
C ALA A 30 9.61 -2.27 -14.79
N ASP A 31 9.43 -3.54 -15.13
CA ASP A 31 9.40 -4.01 -16.52
C ASP A 31 8.22 -3.41 -17.30
N ALA A 32 7.03 -3.36 -16.68
CA ALA A 32 5.85 -2.75 -17.28
C ALA A 32 6.03 -1.24 -17.50
N ASP A 33 6.63 -0.54 -16.54
CA ASP A 33 6.91 0.89 -16.62
C ASP A 33 7.96 1.19 -17.70
N LEU A 34 9.01 0.37 -17.79
CA LEU A 34 10.00 0.46 -18.86
C LEU A 34 9.34 0.32 -20.24
N ALA A 35 8.50 -0.70 -20.41
CA ALA A 35 7.80 -0.95 -21.65
C ALA A 35 6.89 0.25 -22.03
N ALA A 36 6.09 0.75 -21.07
CA ALA A 36 5.20 1.88 -21.29
C ALA A 36 5.96 3.15 -21.66
N ARG A 37 7.07 3.46 -20.97
CA ARG A 37 7.90 4.63 -21.29
C ARG A 37 8.57 4.48 -22.66
N ASN A 38 9.05 3.30 -23.02
CA ASN A 38 9.64 3.07 -24.34
C ASN A 38 8.62 3.21 -25.47
N THR A 39 7.34 2.85 -25.25
CA THR A 39 6.26 3.17 -26.19
C THR A 39 6.12 4.68 -26.38
N LEU A 40 6.05 5.45 -25.30
CA LEU A 40 5.94 6.92 -25.37
C LEU A 40 7.15 7.57 -26.05
N LEU A 41 8.36 7.07 -25.80
CA LEU A 41 9.58 7.59 -26.42
C LEU A 41 9.62 7.33 -27.92
N ALA A 42 9.16 6.14 -28.34
CA ALA A 42 9.02 5.82 -29.75
C ALA A 42 8.05 6.79 -30.46
N ASP A 43 6.93 7.13 -29.82
CA ASP A 43 5.93 8.06 -30.39
C ASP A 43 6.50 9.48 -30.63
N VAL A 44 7.46 9.92 -29.81
CA VAL A 44 8.12 11.23 -29.95
C VAL A 44 9.49 11.17 -30.64
N GLY A 45 9.87 10.01 -31.19
CA GLY A 45 11.12 9.81 -31.93
C GLY A 45 12.39 9.88 -31.07
N LEU A 46 12.30 9.57 -29.78
CA LEU A 46 13.44 9.52 -28.86
C LEU A 46 14.00 8.08 -28.69
N PRO A 47 15.28 7.92 -28.31
CA PRO A 47 15.87 6.61 -28.05
C PRO A 47 15.17 5.87 -26.90
N ALA A 48 15.15 4.54 -26.98
CA ALA A 48 14.64 3.69 -25.91
C ALA A 48 15.57 3.71 -24.68
N LEU A 49 14.96 3.59 -23.50
CA LEU A 49 15.63 3.44 -22.22
C LEU A 49 16.12 1.99 -22.02
N ALA A 50 17.25 1.86 -21.32
CA ALA A 50 17.73 0.59 -20.81
C ALA A 50 17.04 0.23 -19.49
N PRO A 51 17.00 -1.06 -19.08
CA PRO A 51 16.44 -1.47 -17.80
C PRO A 51 17.07 -0.76 -16.59
N THR A 52 18.36 -0.42 -16.67
CA THR A 52 19.08 0.31 -15.61
C THR A 52 18.63 1.76 -15.44
N ASP A 53 17.85 2.31 -16.39
CA ASP A 53 17.32 3.67 -16.34
C ASP A 53 15.98 3.75 -15.58
N ILE A 54 15.44 2.60 -15.15
CA ILE A 54 14.24 2.50 -14.33
C ILE A 54 14.63 1.92 -12.98
N LEU A 55 14.43 2.70 -11.91
CA LEU A 55 14.57 2.16 -10.57
C LEU A 55 13.28 1.39 -10.22
N PRO A 56 13.35 0.12 -9.79
CA PRO A 56 12.17 -0.56 -9.29
C PRO A 56 11.62 0.17 -8.06
N PRO A 57 10.30 0.12 -7.83
CA PRO A 57 9.68 0.74 -6.66
C PRO A 57 10.30 0.15 -5.38
N ASP A 58 10.74 1.02 -4.47
CA ASP A 58 11.28 0.58 -3.18
C ASP A 58 10.14 -0.06 -2.37
N PRO A 59 10.23 -1.36 -2.03
CA PRO A 59 9.19 -2.02 -1.26
C PRO A 59 9.02 -1.41 0.14
N ALA A 60 10.01 -0.66 0.66
CA ALA A 60 9.93 0.08 1.92
C ALA A 60 9.06 1.35 1.84
N THR A 61 8.85 1.91 0.64
CA THR A 61 8.01 3.10 0.45
C THR A 61 6.82 2.88 -0.48
N SER A 62 6.69 1.68 -1.05
CA SER A 62 5.67 1.36 -2.04
C SER A 62 4.65 0.37 -1.49
N THR A 63 3.39 0.55 -1.91
CA THR A 63 2.28 -0.32 -1.51
C THR A 63 1.43 -0.72 -2.71
N LEU A 64 0.92 -1.94 -2.70
CA LEU A 64 -0.09 -2.44 -3.62
C LEU A 64 -1.43 -2.56 -2.92
N ALA A 65 -2.50 -2.18 -3.63
CA ALA A 65 -3.87 -2.37 -3.18
C ALA A 65 -4.29 -3.83 -3.32
N VAL A 66 -4.76 -4.42 -2.24
CA VAL A 66 -5.37 -5.75 -2.24
C VAL A 66 -6.88 -5.62 -2.32
N HIS A 67 -7.46 -6.31 -3.28
CA HIS A 67 -8.89 -6.28 -3.57
C HIS A 67 -9.60 -7.47 -2.95
N SER A 68 -10.79 -7.23 -2.41
CA SER A 68 -11.65 -8.32 -1.92
C SER A 68 -13.13 -7.95 -2.03
N CYS A 69 -13.98 -8.98 -2.01
CA CYS A 69 -15.42 -8.77 -1.88
C CYS A 69 -15.80 -8.56 -0.41
N GLY A 70 -17.01 -8.06 -0.14
CA GLY A 70 -17.46 -7.80 1.23
C GLY A 70 -17.37 -9.01 2.18
N ALA A 71 -17.58 -10.23 1.68
CA ALA A 71 -17.47 -11.45 2.49
C ALA A 71 -16.02 -11.84 2.83
N HIS A 72 -15.04 -11.30 2.11
CA HIS A 72 -13.62 -11.52 2.32
C HIS A 72 -12.89 -10.22 2.70
N ALA A 73 -13.64 -9.21 3.16
CA ALA A 73 -13.10 -7.97 3.69
C ALA A 73 -12.49 -8.22 5.07
N ILE A 74 -11.46 -7.45 5.39
CA ILE A 74 -10.94 -7.36 6.75
C ILE A 74 -11.64 -6.22 7.49
N THR A 75 -11.46 -6.15 8.81
CA THR A 75 -12.00 -5.03 9.58
C THR A 75 -11.33 -3.73 9.15
N MET A 76 -12.05 -2.60 9.29
CA MET A 76 -11.52 -1.28 8.96
C MET A 76 -10.24 -0.95 9.74
N SER A 77 -10.17 -1.36 11.01
CA SER A 77 -8.96 -1.20 11.82
C SER A 77 -7.77 -1.96 11.22
N LEU A 78 -7.95 -3.20 10.74
CA LEU A 78 -6.86 -3.96 10.12
C LEU A 78 -6.44 -3.35 8.77
N ALA A 79 -7.40 -2.84 8.00
CA ALA A 79 -7.16 -2.17 6.72
C ALA A 79 -6.34 -0.87 6.82
N GLN A 80 -6.25 -0.26 8.00
CA GLN A 80 -5.43 0.94 8.22
C GLN A 80 -3.93 0.65 8.25
N HIS A 81 -3.53 -0.62 8.38
CA HIS A 81 -2.12 -0.99 8.48
C HIS A 81 -1.58 -1.45 7.12
N ILE A 82 -0.30 -1.18 6.88
CA ILE A 82 0.43 -1.78 5.76
C ILE A 82 0.87 -3.18 6.19
N HIS A 83 0.57 -4.16 5.37
CA HIS A 83 1.00 -5.53 5.61
C HIS A 83 2.33 -5.85 4.91
N GLN A 84 3.06 -6.81 5.47
CA GLN A 84 4.27 -7.36 4.85
C GLN A 84 3.98 -7.97 3.48
N ALA A 85 5.00 -8.01 2.61
CA ALA A 85 4.89 -8.57 1.27
C ALA A 85 4.44 -10.04 1.24
N THR A 86 4.77 -10.78 2.30
CA THR A 86 4.40 -12.19 2.48
C THR A 86 3.01 -12.41 3.09
N CYS A 87 2.23 -11.36 3.43
CA CYS A 87 0.83 -11.54 3.85
C CYS A 87 -0.01 -11.97 2.65
N SER A 88 -0.34 -13.26 2.63
CA SER A 88 -1.18 -13.91 1.64
C SER A 88 -2.68 -13.63 1.82
N ALA A 89 -3.05 -12.54 2.52
CA ALA A 89 -4.41 -12.19 2.93
C ALA A 89 -4.98 -13.11 4.05
N PRO A 90 -6.21 -12.87 4.57
CA PRO A 90 -6.83 -13.66 5.63
C PRO A 90 -6.80 -15.17 5.41
N SER A 91 -6.69 -15.93 6.50
CA SER A 91 -6.88 -17.38 6.41
C SER A 91 -8.34 -17.69 6.07
N GLU A 92 -8.60 -18.85 5.48
CA GLU A 92 -9.96 -19.27 5.14
C GLU A 92 -10.89 -19.38 6.37
N ALA A 93 -10.32 -19.35 7.58
CA ALA A 93 -11.04 -19.58 8.82
C ALA A 93 -11.76 -18.34 9.39
N LEU A 94 -11.26 -17.11 9.18
CA LEU A 94 -11.86 -15.89 9.78
C LEU A 94 -11.44 -14.61 9.03
N PRO A 95 -12.18 -13.49 9.16
CA PRO A 95 -11.72 -12.17 8.75
C PRO A 95 -10.59 -11.68 9.67
N GLY A 96 -9.37 -12.15 9.40
CA GLY A 96 -8.12 -11.65 9.96
C GLY A 96 -6.93 -12.18 9.16
N CYS A 97 -6.04 -11.29 8.66
CA CYS A 97 -4.75 -11.74 8.10
C CYS A 97 -3.99 -12.46 9.23
N GLY A 98 -3.49 -13.67 8.95
CA GLY A 98 -2.58 -14.40 9.86
C GLY A 98 -1.20 -13.76 9.95
N CYS A 99 -1.06 -12.50 9.56
CA CYS A 99 0.20 -11.77 9.51
C CYS A 99 0.13 -10.55 10.42
N THR A 100 1.29 -10.20 10.96
CA THR A 100 1.47 -9.01 11.77
C THR A 100 1.49 -7.77 10.87
N PRO A 101 0.52 -6.85 11.00
CA PRO A 101 0.55 -5.59 10.28
C PRO A 101 1.67 -4.68 10.80
N GLU A 102 2.15 -3.76 9.98
CA GLU A 102 3.08 -2.72 10.43
C GLU A 102 2.39 -1.82 11.47
N PRO A 103 3.06 -1.48 12.59
CA PRO A 103 2.51 -0.54 13.54
C PRO A 103 2.18 0.79 12.88
N LEU A 104 1.08 1.42 13.29
CA LEU A 104 0.79 2.78 12.85
C LEU A 104 1.89 3.72 13.39
N PRO A 105 2.28 4.75 12.61
CA PRO A 105 3.13 5.81 13.13
C PRO A 105 2.55 6.32 14.45
N VAL A 106 3.39 6.40 15.48
CA VAL A 106 2.97 6.99 16.75
C VAL A 106 2.63 8.46 16.45
N PRO A 107 1.39 8.92 16.73
CA PRO A 107 1.06 10.32 16.53
C PRO A 107 2.04 11.17 17.36
N PRO A 108 2.53 12.30 16.82
CA PRO A 108 3.39 13.18 17.59
C PRO A 108 2.70 13.51 18.91
N SER A 109 3.45 13.44 20.01
CA SER A 109 2.91 13.87 21.31
C SER A 109 2.36 15.28 21.17
N ALA A 110 1.14 15.50 21.66
CA ALA A 110 0.54 16.83 21.66
C ALA A 110 1.55 17.81 22.29
N PRO A 111 1.77 19.00 21.70
CA PRO A 111 2.64 19.99 22.30
C PRO A 111 2.14 20.24 23.72
N ALA A 112 3.07 20.31 24.68
CA ALA A 112 2.73 20.73 26.02
C ALA A 112 1.95 22.05 25.92
N THR A 113 0.96 22.26 26.77
CA THR A 113 0.17 23.50 26.78
C THR A 113 0.34 24.21 28.11
N VAL A 114 0.29 25.53 28.09
CA VAL A 114 0.26 26.37 29.28
C VAL A 114 -1.05 27.15 29.33
N THR A 115 -1.62 27.26 30.52
CA THR A 115 -2.81 28.08 30.77
C THR A 115 -2.37 29.47 31.17
N LEU A 116 -2.73 30.47 30.35
CA LEU A 116 -2.49 31.87 30.64
C LEU A 116 -3.42 32.34 31.77
N PRO A 117 -3.07 33.41 32.52
CA PRO A 117 -3.91 33.97 33.58
C PRO A 117 -5.32 34.39 33.11
N THR A 118 -5.48 34.65 31.81
CA THR A 118 -6.76 34.95 31.16
C THR A 118 -7.65 33.71 30.93
N GLY A 119 -7.16 32.51 31.26
CA GLY A 119 -7.84 31.23 31.02
C GLY A 119 -7.60 30.63 29.63
N TRP A 120 -6.80 31.28 28.77
CA TRP A 120 -6.49 30.79 27.43
C TRP A 120 -5.42 29.69 27.47
N VAL A 121 -5.61 28.62 26.71
CA VAL A 121 -4.65 27.52 26.57
C VAL A 121 -3.84 27.71 25.29
N VAL A 122 -2.51 27.80 25.43
CA VAL A 122 -1.58 27.99 24.30
C VAL A 122 -0.47 26.93 24.32
N PRO A 123 0.19 26.62 23.19
CA PRO A 123 1.37 25.74 23.18
C PRO A 123 2.47 26.30 24.09
N ALA A 124 3.04 25.45 24.93
CA ALA A 124 4.27 25.71 25.65
C ALA A 124 5.41 25.70 24.63
N GLY A 125 6.07 26.86 24.47
CA GLY A 125 7.23 27.02 23.60
C GLY A 125 8.47 26.29 24.11
#